data_AF-A0A8J2WQP0-F1
#
_entry.id   AF-A0A8J2WQP0-F1
#
_cell.length_a   1.000
_cell.length_b   1.000
_cell.length_c   1.000
_cell.angle_alpha   90.00
_cell.angle_beta   90.00
_cell.angle_gamma   90.00
#
_symmetry.space_group_name_H-M   'P 1'
#
loop_
_entity.id
_entity.type
_entity.pdbx_description
1 polymer ?
#
loop_
_entity_poly.entity_id
_entity_poly.type
_entity_poly.pdbx_seq_one_letter_code
_entity_poly.pdbx_strand_id
1 'polypeptide(L)'
;MRLAVAALAVSCTQAFAPQQPRRVARPLYASPQVVEAAKNQVAAFKESHGGHVCDELKALEAAISKDEATEEIGAKMYELLCTSLLDYDRDEADENKLVPSASKGEVIPKDAPGLVEVMTNLYVYGIRMIPSGFIEVDRCKEIVEERLAKRVGMTGEQLDDWLDVPDMGV
;
A
#
# COMPACT_ATOMS: atom_id res chain seq x y z
N MET A 1 -26.87 -67.63 27.10
CA MET A 1 -27.14 -66.17 27.00
C MET A 1 -25.86 -65.47 27.46
N ARG A 2 -24.96 -64.99 26.60
CA ARG A 2 -24.96 -63.70 25.86
C ARG A 2 -25.44 -62.57 26.79
N LEU A 3 -24.65 -61.55 27.15
CA LEU A 3 -23.85 -60.68 26.29
C LEU A 3 -22.49 -60.28 26.87
N ALA A 4 -21.56 -60.02 25.94
CA ALA A 4 -20.30 -59.33 26.12
C ALA A 4 -20.49 -57.82 26.26
N VAL A 5 -19.55 -57.15 26.94
CA VAL A 5 -19.21 -55.76 26.66
C VAL A 5 -17.71 -55.69 26.45
N ALA A 6 -17.35 -55.37 25.21
CA ALA A 6 -16.02 -55.15 24.72
C ALA A 6 -15.72 -53.64 24.70
N ALA A 7 -14.43 -53.32 24.85
CA ALA A 7 -13.74 -52.16 24.25
C ALA A 7 -14.17 -50.76 24.77
N LEU A 8 -13.35 -49.70 24.81
CA LEU A 8 -12.09 -49.39 24.14
C LEU A 8 -11.18 -48.59 25.09
N ALA A 9 -9.88 -48.87 25.05
CA ALA A 9 -8.87 -47.86 25.27
C ALA A 9 -8.89 -46.87 24.10
N VAL A 10 -9.07 -45.58 24.37
CA VAL A 10 -8.76 -44.53 23.39
C VAL A 10 -7.81 -43.55 24.07
N SER A 11 -6.53 -43.79 23.84
CA SER A 11 -5.44 -42.86 24.01
C SER A 11 -5.61 -41.68 23.05
N CYS A 12 -6.05 -40.52 23.56
CA CYS A 12 -5.98 -39.25 22.83
C CYS A 12 -4.65 -38.54 23.12
N THR A 13 -3.55 -39.11 22.65
CA THR A 13 -2.37 -38.31 22.31
C THR A 13 -2.51 -37.91 20.84
N GLN A 14 -3.21 -36.81 20.57
CA GLN A 14 -3.03 -36.14 19.29
C GLN A 14 -1.64 -35.48 19.31
N ALA A 15 -0.70 -36.13 18.63
CA ALA A 15 0.56 -35.51 18.26
C ALA A 15 0.25 -34.27 17.43
N PHE A 16 0.56 -33.10 17.98
CA PHE A 16 0.55 -31.84 17.25
C PHE A 16 1.69 -31.90 16.23
N ALA A 17 1.39 -32.33 15.00
CA ALA A 17 2.34 -32.27 13.92
C ALA A 17 2.69 -30.79 13.68
N PRO A 18 3.98 -30.40 13.59
CA PRO A 18 4.34 -29.06 13.18
C PRO A 18 3.79 -28.83 11.78
N GLN A 19 2.84 -27.91 11.63
CA GLN A 19 2.40 -27.50 10.31
C GLN A 19 3.60 -26.84 9.61
N GLN A 20 4.17 -27.53 8.62
CA GLN A 20 5.06 -26.87 7.69
C GLN A 20 4.29 -25.69 7.06
N PRO A 21 4.91 -24.50 6.95
CA PRO A 21 4.24 -23.38 6.31
C PRO A 21 3.88 -23.81 4.89
N ARG A 22 2.58 -23.89 4.60
CA ARG A 22 2.10 -24.07 3.23
C ARG A 22 2.64 -22.89 2.44
N ARG A 23 3.64 -23.13 1.58
CA ARG A 23 3.96 -22.22 0.47
C ARG A 23 2.74 -22.22 -0.45
N VAL A 24 1.77 -21.37 -0.14
CA VAL A 24 0.70 -21.03 -1.07
C VAL A 24 1.40 -20.37 -2.26
N ALA A 25 1.29 -20.98 -3.44
CA ALA A 25 1.81 -20.39 -4.67
C ALA A 25 1.17 -19.01 -4.81
N ARG A 26 2.00 -17.99 -5.03
CA ARG A 26 1.52 -16.62 -5.18
C ARG A 26 0.66 -16.53 -6.45
N PRO A 27 -0.53 -15.92 -6.39
CA PRO A 27 -1.36 -15.74 -7.58
C PRO A 27 -0.57 -14.96 -8.64
N LEU A 28 -0.62 -15.42 -9.90
CA LEU A 28 0.01 -14.72 -11.03
C LEU A 28 -0.80 -13.51 -11.51
N TYR A 29 -2.04 -13.38 -11.03
CA TYR A 29 -3.00 -12.35 -11.40
C TYR A 29 -3.58 -11.72 -10.13
N ALA A 30 -4.02 -10.48 -10.24
CA ALA A 30 -4.57 -9.77 -9.09
C ALA A 30 -5.92 -10.34 -8.62
N SER A 31 -6.16 -10.28 -7.32
CA SER A 31 -7.49 -10.60 -6.79
C SER A 31 -8.55 -9.62 -7.34
N PRO A 32 -9.78 -10.06 -7.63
CA PRO A 32 -10.84 -9.18 -8.13
C PRO A 32 -11.11 -7.96 -7.23
N GLN A 33 -10.94 -8.13 -5.91
CA GLN A 33 -11.13 -7.05 -4.94
C GLN A 33 -10.10 -5.93 -5.13
N VAL A 34 -8.84 -6.29 -5.39
CA VAL A 34 -7.76 -5.31 -5.63
C VAL A 34 -7.98 -4.58 -6.95
N VAL A 35 -8.38 -5.30 -7.99
CA VAL A 35 -8.68 -4.70 -9.30
C VAL A 35 -9.82 -3.70 -9.20
N GLU A 36 -10.90 -4.04 -8.48
CA GLU A 36 -12.01 -3.10 -8.27
C GLU A 36 -11.61 -1.90 -7.39
N ALA A 37 -10.81 -2.10 -6.34
CA ALA A 37 -10.27 -1.00 -5.54
C ALA A 37 -9.41 -0.05 -6.38
N ALA A 38 -8.55 -0.60 -7.24
CA ALA A 38 -7.71 0.17 -8.15
C ALA A 38 -8.53 0.99 -9.15
N LYS A 39 -9.56 0.39 -9.76
CA LYS A 39 -10.49 1.11 -10.66
C LYS A 39 -11.22 2.25 -9.94
N ASN A 40 -11.65 2.02 -8.69
CA ASN A 40 -12.29 3.06 -7.88
C ASN A 40 -11.32 4.22 -7.60
N GLN A 41 -10.06 3.93 -7.32
CA GLN A 41 -9.04 4.96 -7.12
C GLN A 41 -8.78 5.75 -8.42
N VAL A 42 -8.69 5.08 -9.58
CA VAL A 42 -8.57 5.74 -10.89
C VAL A 42 -9.75 6.69 -11.15
N ALA A 43 -10.98 6.23 -10.89
CA ALA A 43 -12.18 7.04 -11.07
C ALA A 43 -12.18 8.26 -10.14
N ALA A 44 -11.93 8.05 -8.84
CA ALA A 44 -11.89 9.12 -7.84
C ALA A 44 -10.79 10.16 -8.15
N PHE A 45 -9.63 9.70 -8.62
CA PHE A 45 -8.54 10.60 -9.04
C PHE A 45 -8.99 11.47 -10.22
N LYS A 46 -9.56 10.87 -11.27
CA LYS A 46 -10.01 11.62 -12.45
C LYS A 46 -11.09 12.65 -12.13
N GLU A 47 -12.02 12.31 -11.25
CA GLU A 47 -13.08 13.19 -10.80
C GLU A 47 -12.53 14.38 -10.01
N SER A 48 -11.74 14.11 -8.97
CA SER A 48 -11.19 15.15 -8.09
C SER A 48 -10.13 16.02 -8.78
N HIS A 49 -9.34 15.49 -9.70
CA HIS A 49 -8.26 16.22 -10.36
C HIS A 49 -8.70 16.85 -11.70
N GLY A 50 -10.01 16.97 -11.95
CA GLY A 50 -10.56 17.67 -13.13
C GLY A 50 -10.08 17.10 -14.48
N GLY A 51 -9.78 15.80 -14.54
CA GLY A 51 -9.24 15.16 -15.74
C GLY A 51 -7.74 15.36 -15.98
N HIS A 52 -6.98 15.91 -15.01
CA HIS A 52 -5.52 15.91 -15.08
C HIS A 52 -4.99 14.48 -15.18
N VAL A 53 -3.99 14.29 -16.03
CA VAL A 53 -3.32 13.01 -16.24
C VAL A 53 -1.88 13.11 -15.75
N CYS A 54 -1.50 12.24 -14.82
CA CYS A 54 -0.11 12.03 -14.40
C CYS A 54 0.39 10.65 -14.86
N ASP A 55 1.68 10.42 -14.76
CA ASP A 55 2.28 9.16 -15.21
C ASP A 55 1.92 8.00 -14.28
N GLU A 56 1.71 8.26 -12.99
CA GLU A 56 1.25 7.25 -12.02
C GLU A 56 -0.18 6.79 -12.32
N LEU A 57 -1.06 7.70 -12.76
CA LEU A 57 -2.42 7.34 -13.19
C LEU A 57 -2.38 6.40 -14.40
N LYS A 58 -1.58 6.75 -15.41
CA LYS A 58 -1.40 5.90 -16.60
C LYS A 58 -0.78 4.55 -16.24
N ALA A 59 0.18 4.53 -15.32
CA ALA A 59 0.84 3.32 -14.87
C ALA A 59 -0.15 2.37 -14.17
N LEU A 60 -1.00 2.90 -13.30
CA LEU A 60 -2.05 2.12 -12.64
C LEU A 60 -3.07 1.57 -13.65
N GLU A 61 -3.54 2.40 -14.58
CA GLU A 61 -4.46 1.95 -15.64
C GLU A 61 -3.84 0.85 -16.53
N ALA A 62 -2.55 0.98 -16.84
CA ALA A 62 -1.81 -0.01 -17.61
C ALA A 62 -1.65 -1.33 -16.83
N ALA A 63 -1.33 -1.27 -15.54
CA ALA A 63 -1.20 -2.46 -14.68
C ALA A 63 -2.53 -3.23 -14.59
N ILE A 64 -3.65 -2.51 -14.39
CA ILE A 64 -5.00 -3.09 -14.43
C ILE A 64 -5.29 -3.73 -15.79
N SER A 65 -5.00 -3.02 -16.88
CA SER A 65 -5.31 -3.48 -18.25
C SER A 65 -4.51 -4.71 -18.67
N LYS A 66 -3.31 -4.90 -18.10
CA LYS A 66 -2.43 -6.04 -18.34
C LYS A 66 -2.67 -7.21 -17.37
N ASP A 67 -3.62 -7.08 -16.44
CA ASP A 67 -3.90 -8.05 -15.39
C ASP A 67 -2.64 -8.42 -14.59
N GLU A 68 -1.86 -7.40 -14.22
CA GLU A 68 -0.65 -7.58 -13.42
C GLU A 68 -0.97 -8.14 -12.02
N ALA A 69 0.04 -8.67 -11.33
CA ALA A 69 -0.13 -9.27 -10.01
C ALA A 69 -0.64 -8.26 -8.97
N THR A 70 -1.27 -8.75 -7.90
CA THR A 70 -1.83 -7.91 -6.83
C THR A 70 -0.80 -6.94 -6.26
N GLU A 71 0.44 -7.39 -6.08
CA GLU A 71 1.52 -6.59 -5.51
C GLU A 71 1.91 -5.42 -6.41
N GLU A 72 1.90 -5.63 -7.72
CA GLU A 72 2.26 -4.58 -8.68
C GLU A 72 1.14 -3.57 -8.81
N ILE A 73 -0.13 -4.02 -8.88
CA ILE A 73 -1.27 -3.10 -8.85
C ILE A 73 -1.28 -2.30 -7.54
N GLY A 74 -1.04 -2.94 -6.40
CA GLY A 74 -0.95 -2.26 -5.11
C GLY A 74 0.21 -1.25 -5.04
N ALA A 75 1.38 -1.58 -5.60
CA ALA A 75 2.48 -0.63 -5.74
C ALA A 75 2.07 0.62 -6.56
N LYS A 76 1.36 0.44 -7.68
CA LYS A 76 0.85 1.56 -8.50
C LYS A 76 -0.24 2.37 -7.82
N MET A 77 -1.10 1.73 -7.04
CA MET A 77 -2.07 2.42 -6.19
C MET A 77 -1.38 3.32 -5.16
N TYR A 78 -0.30 2.82 -4.56
CA TYR A 78 0.48 3.58 -3.58
C TYR A 78 1.23 4.75 -4.22
N GLU A 79 1.89 4.54 -5.37
CA GLU A 79 2.53 5.61 -6.15
C GLU A 79 1.54 6.73 -6.50
N LEU A 80 0.34 6.37 -6.97
CA LEU A 80 -0.69 7.35 -7.32
C LEU A 80 -1.19 8.13 -6.08
N LEU A 81 -1.30 7.47 -4.93
CA LEU A 81 -1.67 8.12 -3.67
C LEU A 81 -0.61 9.14 -3.24
N CYS A 82 0.67 8.78 -3.31
CA CYS A 82 1.78 9.70 -3.04
C CYS A 82 1.72 10.92 -3.96
N THR A 83 1.54 10.73 -5.27
CA THR A 83 1.38 11.83 -6.22
C THR A 83 0.19 12.72 -5.86
N SER A 84 -0.98 12.13 -5.56
CA SER A 84 -2.18 12.88 -5.24
C SER A 84 -2.02 13.77 -4.00
N LEU A 85 -1.35 13.27 -2.95
CA LEU A 85 -1.20 14.00 -1.69
C LEU A 85 0.00 14.94 -1.63
N LEU A 86 0.98 14.80 -2.52
CA LEU A 86 2.21 15.60 -2.50
C LEU A 86 2.30 16.62 -3.65
N ASP A 87 1.67 16.34 -4.79
CA ASP A 87 1.76 17.18 -5.99
C ASP A 87 0.49 17.97 -6.28
N TYR A 88 -0.55 17.81 -5.44
CA TYR A 88 -1.82 18.50 -5.61
C TYR A 88 -2.33 19.06 -4.29
N ASP A 89 -2.84 20.29 -4.35
CA ASP A 89 -3.49 20.99 -3.24
C ASP A 89 -5.00 21.05 -3.50
N ARG A 90 -5.78 21.30 -2.45
CA ARG A 90 -7.21 21.59 -2.59
C ARG A 90 -7.41 22.93 -3.30
N ASP A 91 -8.33 22.96 -4.26
CA ASP A 91 -8.72 24.19 -4.93
C ASP A 91 -9.48 25.11 -3.96
N GLU A 92 -9.05 26.36 -3.85
CA GLU A 92 -9.71 27.37 -3.01
C GLU A 92 -11.12 27.74 -3.54
N ALA A 93 -11.38 27.56 -4.84
CA ALA A 93 -12.65 27.87 -5.47
C ALA A 93 -13.65 26.70 -5.45
N ASP A 94 -13.17 25.46 -5.30
CA ASP A 94 -13.98 24.25 -5.27
C ASP A 94 -13.30 23.17 -4.41
N GLU A 95 -13.68 23.07 -3.14
CA GLU A 95 -13.04 22.16 -2.17
C GLU A 95 -13.07 20.67 -2.57
N ASN A 96 -13.90 20.29 -3.55
CA ASN A 96 -13.96 18.92 -4.07
C ASN A 96 -12.91 18.65 -5.16
N LYS A 97 -12.17 19.68 -5.58
CA LYS A 97 -11.16 19.59 -6.62
C LYS A 97 -9.76 19.74 -6.08
N LEU A 98 -8.86 19.10 -6.81
CA LEU A 98 -7.43 19.12 -6.57
C LEU A 98 -6.76 19.79 -7.77
N VAL A 99 -5.94 20.80 -7.46
CA VAL A 99 -5.14 21.55 -8.43
C VAL A 99 -3.66 21.27 -8.17
N PRO A 100 -2.80 21.30 -9.21
CA PRO A 100 -1.36 21.10 -9.00
C PRO A 100 -0.80 22.04 -7.93
N SER A 101 -0.06 21.48 -6.97
CA SER A 101 0.54 22.28 -5.90
C SER A 101 1.64 23.20 -6.45
N ALA A 102 1.90 24.30 -5.76
CA ALA A 102 3.00 25.19 -6.10
C ALA A 102 4.38 24.51 -6.02
N SER A 103 4.49 23.40 -5.27
CA SER A 103 5.71 22.64 -5.06
C SER A 103 5.81 21.38 -5.93
N LYS A 104 4.85 21.16 -6.83
CA LYS A 104 4.78 19.96 -7.68
C LYS A 104 6.11 19.63 -8.35
N GLY A 105 6.61 18.42 -8.13
CA GLY A 105 7.92 17.95 -8.63
C GLY A 105 9.18 18.53 -7.94
N GLU A 106 9.07 19.52 -7.06
CA GLU A 106 10.18 20.12 -6.31
C GLU A 106 10.39 19.54 -4.89
N VAL A 107 11.44 19.95 -4.18
CA VAL A 107 11.60 19.57 -2.78
C VAL A 107 10.66 20.43 -1.92
N ILE A 108 9.85 19.80 -1.06
CA ILE A 108 8.98 20.50 -0.12
C ILE A 108 9.79 20.87 1.14
N PRO A 109 9.72 22.13 1.61
CA PRO A 109 10.34 22.53 2.88
C PRO A 109 9.84 21.69 4.05
N LYS A 110 10.76 21.22 4.91
CA LYS A 110 10.46 20.30 6.03
C LYS A 110 9.54 20.92 7.08
N ASP A 111 9.52 22.24 7.17
CA ASP A 111 8.70 23.04 8.06
C ASP A 111 7.35 23.46 7.43
N ALA A 112 7.04 22.98 6.23
CA ALA A 112 5.75 23.24 5.60
C ALA A 112 4.60 22.76 6.51
N PRO A 113 3.58 23.61 6.77
CA PRO A 113 2.47 23.25 7.64
C PRO A 113 1.78 21.95 7.20
N GLY A 114 1.58 21.02 8.14
CA GLY A 114 0.89 19.75 7.89
C GLY A 114 1.70 18.68 7.14
N LEU A 115 2.91 19.00 6.65
CA LEU A 115 3.72 18.06 5.86
C LEU A 115 4.09 16.79 6.63
N VAL A 116 4.51 16.93 7.89
CA VAL A 116 4.89 15.79 8.74
C VAL A 116 3.73 14.79 8.88
N GLU A 117 2.50 15.30 9.07
CA GLU A 117 1.31 14.45 9.19
C GLU A 117 1.01 13.71 7.88
N VAL A 118 1.05 14.41 6.75
CA VAL A 118 0.85 13.80 5.43
C VAL A 118 1.92 12.74 5.14
N MET A 119 3.18 13.04 5.41
CA MET A 119 4.30 12.11 5.22
C MET A 119 4.18 10.88 6.12
N THR A 120 3.83 11.07 7.40
CA THR A 120 3.61 9.98 8.35
C THR A 120 2.47 9.07 7.86
N ASN A 121 1.36 9.66 7.43
CA ASN A 121 0.22 8.89 6.92
C ASN A 121 0.58 8.08 5.67
N LEU A 122 1.28 8.68 4.71
CA LEU A 122 1.76 8.00 3.51
C LEU A 122 2.74 6.86 3.85
N TYR A 123 3.68 7.11 4.74
CA TYR A 123 4.68 6.14 5.17
C TYR A 123 4.02 4.93 5.87
N VAL A 124 3.17 5.20 6.86
CA VAL A 124 2.42 4.16 7.58
C VAL A 124 1.48 3.40 6.66
N TYR A 125 0.87 4.06 5.68
CA TYR A 125 0.03 3.41 4.68
C TYR A 125 0.81 2.37 3.88
N GLY A 126 1.98 2.75 3.35
CA GLY A 126 2.89 1.82 2.65
C GLY A 126 3.26 0.62 3.50
N ILE A 127 3.67 0.84 4.76
CA ILE A 127 4.00 -0.25 5.69
C ILE A 127 2.81 -1.20 5.90
N ARG A 128 1.58 -0.68 6.05
CA ARG A 128 0.38 -1.52 6.24
C ARG A 128 0.01 -2.36 5.03
N MET A 129 0.44 -1.96 3.83
CA MET A 129 0.21 -2.73 2.60
C MET A 129 1.06 -4.00 2.54
N ILE A 130 2.22 -4.02 3.19
CA ILE A 130 3.16 -5.16 3.21
C ILE A 130 2.53 -6.42 3.84
N PRO A 131 2.09 -6.43 5.11
CA PRO A 131 1.50 -7.62 5.73
C PRO A 131 0.16 -8.01 5.10
N SER A 132 -0.50 -7.07 4.42
CA SER A 132 -1.71 -7.32 3.65
C SER A 132 -1.44 -8.00 2.29
N GLY A 133 -0.18 -8.14 1.89
CA GLY A 133 0.23 -8.73 0.62
C GLY A 133 -0.06 -7.86 -0.60
N PHE A 134 -0.28 -6.55 -0.41
CA PHE A 134 -0.54 -5.61 -1.51
C PHE A 134 0.73 -5.00 -2.08
N ILE A 135 1.85 -5.12 -1.40
CA ILE A 135 3.15 -4.68 -1.89
C ILE A 135 4.25 -5.49 -1.22
N GLU A 136 5.35 -5.71 -1.93
CA GLU A 136 6.55 -6.32 -1.37
C GLU A 136 7.36 -5.32 -0.55
N VAL A 137 8.09 -5.81 0.46
CA VAL A 137 8.94 -4.97 1.32
C VAL A 137 9.91 -4.12 0.51
N ASP A 138 10.67 -4.74 -0.40
CA ASP A 138 11.68 -4.04 -1.19
C ASP A 138 11.05 -3.01 -2.12
N ARG A 139 9.91 -3.36 -2.74
CA ARG A 139 9.17 -2.42 -3.59
C ARG A 139 8.61 -1.24 -2.80
N CYS A 140 8.13 -1.48 -1.58
CA CYS A 140 7.67 -0.43 -0.70
C CYS A 140 8.80 0.52 -0.31
N LYS A 141 9.97 -0.03 0.05
CA LYS A 141 11.17 0.78 0.37
C LYS A 141 11.59 1.66 -0.80
N GLU A 142 11.62 1.11 -2.01
CA GLU A 142 11.92 1.87 -3.22
C GLU A 142 10.94 3.04 -3.42
N ILE A 143 9.64 2.81 -3.25
CA ILE A 143 8.64 3.88 -3.38
C ILE A 143 8.81 4.93 -2.28
N VAL A 144 9.05 4.52 -1.04
CA VAL A 144 9.30 5.45 0.07
C VAL A 144 10.52 6.32 -0.21
N GLU A 145 11.62 5.73 -0.67
CA GLU A 145 12.83 6.47 -1.00
C GLU A 145 12.59 7.43 -2.17
N GLU A 146 12.00 6.95 -3.26
CA GLU A 146 11.81 7.72 -4.49
C GLU A 146 10.72 8.81 -4.37
N ARG A 147 9.66 8.57 -3.60
CA ARG A 147 8.48 9.43 -3.57
C ARG A 147 8.31 10.22 -2.28
N LEU A 148 8.79 9.72 -1.14
CA LEU A 148 8.68 10.43 0.14
C LEU A 148 10.02 11.07 0.51
N ALA A 149 11.09 10.29 0.61
CA ALA A 149 12.37 10.79 1.11
C ALA A 149 12.97 11.86 0.17
N LYS A 150 13.00 11.61 -1.14
CA LYS A 150 13.43 12.61 -2.14
C LYS A 150 12.62 13.89 -2.10
N ARG A 151 11.32 13.78 -1.79
CA ARG A 151 10.40 14.93 -1.74
C ARG A 151 10.74 15.91 -0.63
N VAL A 152 11.43 15.47 0.42
CA VAL A 152 11.92 16.33 1.52
C VAL A 152 13.44 16.46 1.53
N GLY A 153 14.12 16.03 0.45
CA GLY A 153 15.57 16.08 0.33
C GLY A 153 16.30 15.23 1.36
N MET A 154 15.77 14.04 1.65
CA MET A 154 16.33 13.08 2.61
C MET A 154 16.60 11.71 1.94
N THR A 155 17.41 10.91 2.62
CA THR A 155 17.48 9.45 2.41
C THR A 155 16.36 8.73 3.16
N GLY A 156 16.11 7.46 2.86
CA GLY A 156 15.13 6.64 3.58
C GLY A 156 15.39 6.60 5.10
N GLU A 157 16.63 6.35 5.52
CA GLU A 157 17.00 6.30 6.94
C GLU A 157 16.74 7.63 7.66
N GLN A 158 17.06 8.76 7.01
CA GLN A 158 16.78 10.09 7.57
C GLN A 158 15.29 10.39 7.66
N LEU A 159 14.49 9.87 6.73
CA LEU A 159 13.04 9.99 6.77
C LEU A 159 12.47 9.21 7.95
N ASP A 160 12.97 7.99 8.19
CA ASP A 160 12.57 7.15 9.33
C ASP A 160 12.80 7.89 10.65
N ASP A 161 14.00 8.46 10.84
CA ASP A 161 14.36 9.25 12.01
C ASP A 161 13.49 10.51 12.16
N TRP A 162 13.19 11.19 11.05
CA TRP A 162 12.44 12.45 11.07
C TRP A 162 10.96 12.26 11.41
N LEU A 163 10.37 11.18 10.94
CA LEU A 163 8.95 10.89 11.18
C LEU A 163 8.68 10.30 12.57
N ASP A 164 9.73 9.94 13.33
CA ASP A 164 9.63 9.34 14.67
C ASP A 164 8.60 8.19 14.71
N VAL A 165 8.56 7.39 13.64
CA VAL A 165 7.56 6.33 13.51
C VAL A 165 7.92 5.24 14.50
N PRO A 166 7.02 4.88 15.44
CA PRO A 166 7.31 3.83 16.40
C PRO A 166 7.60 2.51 15.66
N ASP A 167 8.62 1.79 16.12
CA ASP A 167 9.03 0.51 15.54
C ASP A 167 7.82 -0.45 15.48
N MET A 168 7.34 -0.70 14.25
CA MET A 168 6.11 -1.47 14.01
C MET A 168 6.35 -2.99 14.05
N GLY A 169 7.56 -3.45 14.38
CA GLY A 169 7.87 -4.86 14.65
C GLY A 169 7.53 -5.81 13.50
N VAL A 170 7.69 -5.33 12.26
CA VAL A 170 7.49 -6.12 11.01
C VAL A 170 8.57 -7.17 10.81
#